data_AF-A0A9C8LIJ5-F1
#
_entry.id   AF-A0A9C8LIJ5-F1
#
_cell.length_a   1.000
_cell.length_b   1.000
_cell.length_c   1.000
_cell.angle_alpha   90.00
_cell.angle_beta   90.00
_cell.angle_gamma   90.00
#
_symmetry.space_group_name_H-M   'P 1'
#
loop_
_entity.id
_entity.type
_entity.pdbx_description
1 polymer ?
#
loop_
_entity_poly.entity_id
_entity_poly.type
_entity_poly.pdbx_seq_one_letter_code
_entity_poly.pdbx_strand_id
1 'polypeptide(L)'
;MLDGRLRPGKVGTADGALDVAPDVVDRAQVGLCKVAMVRMDAGFPSATLLAGLEARNIDDVARLRANPALDREAAPYMKRPRGRRPHMPRLWTQVL
;
A
#
# COMPACT_ATOMS: atom_id res chain seq x y z
N MET A 1 11.56 13.01 2.45
CA MET A 1 11.98 11.59 2.43
C MET A 1 12.39 11.23 3.84
N LEU A 2 11.83 10.16 4.43
CA LEU A 2 12.08 9.79 5.83
C LEU A 2 13.34 8.94 6.01
N ASP A 3 13.66 8.10 5.01
CA ASP A 3 14.87 7.28 4.98
C ASP A 3 15.13 6.71 3.58
N GLY A 4 16.29 6.08 3.37
CA GLY A 4 16.62 5.29 2.19
C GLY A 4 17.81 4.36 2.41
N ARG A 5 17.63 3.06 2.14
CA ARG A 5 18.69 2.05 2.24
C ARG A 5 19.24 1.68 0.86
N LEU A 6 20.46 2.12 0.56
CA LEU A 6 21.19 1.70 -0.62
C LEU A 6 21.72 0.27 -0.43
N ARG A 7 21.68 -0.54 -1.50
CA ARG A 7 22.08 -1.94 -1.48
C ARG A 7 23.07 -2.23 -2.61
N PRO A 8 24.08 -3.08 -2.38
CA PRO A 8 25.05 -3.42 -3.39
C PRO A 8 24.42 -4.26 -4.51
N GLY A 9 24.85 -4.03 -5.75
CA GLY A 9 24.39 -4.78 -6.92
C GLY A 9 23.08 -4.28 -7.53
N LYS A 10 22.54 -5.05 -8.49
CA LYS A 10 21.29 -4.73 -9.21
C LYS A 10 20.10 -5.41 -8.54
N VAL A 11 19.71 -4.87 -7.39
CA VAL A 11 18.61 -5.41 -6.57
C VAL A 11 17.31 -4.67 -6.90
N GLY A 12 16.19 -5.38 -6.94
CA GLY A 12 14.88 -4.78 -7.15
C GLY A 12 14.50 -3.89 -5.98
N THR A 13 13.78 -2.79 -6.26
CA THR A 13 13.37 -1.82 -5.23
C THR A 13 12.57 -2.46 -4.10
N ALA A 14 11.77 -3.49 -4.41
CA ALA A 14 10.92 -4.20 -3.47
C ALA A 14 11.65 -5.26 -2.62
N ASP A 15 12.79 -5.78 -3.09
CA ASP A 15 13.51 -6.83 -2.36
C ASP A 15 13.94 -6.28 -0.99
N GLY A 16 13.89 -7.09 0.06
CA GLY A 16 14.30 -6.66 1.41
C GLY A 16 13.48 -5.51 2.00
N ALA A 17 12.30 -5.20 1.46
CA ALA A 17 11.44 -4.14 2.00
C ALA A 17 11.06 -4.36 3.47
N LEU A 18 10.96 -5.63 3.91
CA LEU A 18 10.66 -5.97 5.30
C LEU A 18 11.78 -5.55 6.27
N ASP A 19 13.02 -5.47 5.81
CA ASP A 19 14.16 -5.06 6.63
C ASP A 19 14.23 -3.54 6.81
N VAL A 20 13.38 -2.79 6.13
CA VAL A 20 13.43 -1.31 6.07
C VAL A 20 12.11 -0.69 6.54
N ALA A 21 10.98 -1.11 5.97
CA ALA A 21 9.71 -0.43 6.20
C ALA A 21 9.30 -0.38 7.69
N PRO A 22 9.39 -1.47 8.47
CA PRO A 22 9.06 -1.42 9.89
C PRO A 22 9.98 -0.53 10.71
N ASP A 23 11.30 -0.56 10.46
CA ASP A 23 12.26 0.30 11.17
C ASP A 23 12.00 1.79 10.93
N VAL A 24 11.65 2.16 9.69
CA VAL A 24 11.30 3.54 9.34
C VAL A 24 10.00 3.96 10.04
N VAL A 25 9.02 3.05 10.15
CA VAL A 25 7.78 3.29 10.91
C VAL A 25 8.07 3.50 12.39
N ASP A 26 8.84 2.61 13.00
CA ASP A 26 9.21 2.69 14.43
C ASP A 26 9.89 4.04 14.73
N ARG A 27 10.88 4.44 13.92
CA ARG A 27 11.56 5.74 14.09
C ARG A 27 10.65 6.94 13.85
N ALA A 28 9.75 6.87 12.86
CA ALA A 28 8.78 7.94 12.63
C ALA A 28 7.82 8.10 13.81
N GLN A 29 7.38 6.99 14.43
CA GLN A 29 6.47 7.04 15.57
C GLN A 29 7.12 7.51 16.87
N VAL A 30 8.44 7.32 17.01
CA VAL A 30 9.20 7.86 18.15
C VAL A 30 9.34 9.38 18.08
N GLY A 31 9.59 9.94 16.88
CA GLY A 31 10.04 11.33 16.76
C GLY A 31 9.17 12.28 15.95
N LEU A 32 8.25 11.78 15.12
CA LEU A 32 7.59 12.59 14.08
C LEU A 32 6.06 12.52 14.11
N CYS A 33 5.48 11.37 14.46
CA CYS A 33 4.03 11.19 14.48
C CYS A 33 3.59 10.18 15.54
N LYS A 34 2.29 10.11 15.82
CA LYS A 34 1.71 9.07 16.69
C LYS A 34 1.36 7.79 15.90
N VAL A 35 0.93 7.97 14.65
CA VAL A 35 0.45 6.90 13.78
C VAL A 35 1.16 7.04 12.44
N ALA A 36 1.66 5.92 11.92
CA ALA A 36 2.27 5.82 10.61
C ALA A 36 1.68 4.61 9.87
N MET A 37 1.59 4.72 8.54
CA MET A 37 1.08 3.70 7.64
C MET A 37 2.08 3.51 6.50
N VAL A 38 2.25 2.27 6.03
CA VAL A 38 3.10 1.95 4.89
C VAL A 38 2.27 1.96 3.61
N ARG A 39 2.52 2.94 2.73
CA ARG A 39 1.95 2.96 1.38
C ARG A 39 2.97 2.48 0.35
N MET A 40 2.61 1.49 -0.45
CA MET A 40 3.55 0.84 -1.37
C MET A 40 3.01 0.63 -2.79
N ASP A 41 3.90 0.56 -3.78
CA ASP A 41 3.54 0.26 -5.17
C ASP A 41 3.40 -1.26 -5.40
N ALA A 42 2.85 -1.68 -6.54
CA ALA A 42 2.44 -3.06 -6.84
C ALA A 42 3.59 -4.09 -6.93
N GLY A 43 4.84 -3.62 -6.92
CA GLY A 43 6.02 -4.47 -6.83
C GLY A 43 6.34 -4.96 -5.41
N PHE A 44 5.84 -4.29 -4.37
CA PHE A 44 6.19 -4.55 -2.97
C PHE A 44 5.39 -5.65 -2.28
N PRO A 45 4.06 -5.79 -2.51
CA PRO A 45 3.27 -6.80 -1.84
C PRO A 45 3.83 -8.20 -2.07
N SER A 46 4.33 -8.79 -1.00
CA SER A 46 4.77 -10.18 -0.92
C SER A 46 4.23 -10.76 0.37
N ALA A 47 3.98 -12.07 0.42
CA ALA A 47 3.47 -12.73 1.61
C ALA A 47 4.32 -12.41 2.85
N THR A 48 5.65 -12.45 2.68
CA THR A 48 6.61 -12.15 3.76
C THR A 48 6.52 -10.70 4.25
N LEU A 49 6.43 -9.72 3.35
CA LEU A 49 6.32 -8.32 3.74
C LEU A 49 5.01 -8.05 4.48
N LEU A 50 3.88 -8.51 3.92
CA LEU A 50 2.55 -8.27 4.49
C LEU A 50 2.41 -8.91 5.87
N ALA A 51 2.82 -10.18 6.02
CA ALA A 51 2.80 -10.85 7.32
C ALA A 51 3.70 -10.14 8.36
N GLY A 52 4.82 -9.57 7.93
CA GLY A 52 5.71 -8.81 8.83
C GLY A 52 5.15 -7.46 9.26
N LEU A 53 4.36 -6.78 8.42
CA LEU A 53 3.63 -5.56 8.78
C LEU A 53 2.46 -5.89 9.72
N GLU A 54 1.70 -6.93 9.40
CA GLU A 54 0.58 -7.43 10.21
C GLU A 54 1.04 -7.83 11.62
N ALA A 55 2.14 -8.58 11.73
CA ALA A 55 2.71 -8.99 13.02
C ALA A 55 3.11 -7.81 13.93
N ARG A 56 3.33 -6.63 13.35
CA ARG A 56 3.65 -5.39 14.06
C ARG A 56 2.45 -4.44 14.19
N ASN A 57 1.28 -4.85 13.72
CA ASN A 57 0.07 -4.03 13.68
C ASN A 57 0.30 -2.69 12.96
N ILE A 58 1.05 -2.72 11.86
CA ILE A 58 1.33 -1.55 11.02
C ILE A 58 0.31 -1.54 9.88
N ASP A 59 -0.51 -0.49 9.83
CA ASP A 59 -1.45 -0.29 8.73
C ASP A 59 -0.70 -0.13 7.40
N ASP A 60 -1.21 -0.79 6.35
CA ASP A 60 -0.63 -0.71 5.02
C ASP A 60 -1.67 -0.54 3.91
N VAL A 61 -1.23 0.10 2.82
CA VAL A 61 -2.00 0.22 1.58
C VAL A 61 -1.07 0.00 0.40
N ALA A 62 -1.36 -1.03 -0.38
CA ALA A 62 -0.63 -1.33 -1.59
C ALA A 62 -1.46 -1.11 -2.85
N ARG A 63 -0.78 -0.72 -3.94
CA ARG A 63 -1.37 -0.90 -5.26
C ARG A 63 -1.42 -2.38 -5.59
N LEU A 64 -2.56 -2.84 -6.08
CA LEU A 64 -2.66 -4.19 -6.61
C LEU A 64 -1.96 -4.27 -7.97
N ARG A 65 -1.24 -5.36 -8.21
CA ARG A 65 -0.72 -5.67 -9.54
C ARG A 65 -1.89 -5.85 -10.51
N ALA A 66 -1.68 -5.51 -11.78
CA ALA A 66 -2.66 -5.74 -12.84
C ALA A 66 -3.17 -7.19 -12.76
N ASN A 67 -4.49 -7.33 -12.68
CA ASN A 67 -5.17 -8.60 -12.50
C ASN A 67 -6.32 -8.65 -13.51
N PRO A 68 -6.21 -9.43 -14.59
CA PRO A 68 -7.21 -9.47 -15.65
C PRO A 68 -8.61 -9.85 -15.18
N ALA A 69 -8.74 -10.64 -14.12
CA ALA A 69 -10.05 -10.98 -13.56
C ALA A 69 -10.68 -9.74 -12.92
N LEU A 70 -9.92 -9.01 -12.11
CA LEU A 70 -10.39 -7.76 -11.49
C LEU A 70 -10.60 -6.66 -12.52
N ASP A 71 -9.79 -6.59 -13.57
CA ASP A 71 -9.99 -5.66 -14.67
C ASP A 71 -11.31 -5.94 -15.40
N ARG A 72 -11.67 -7.23 -15.58
CA ARG A 72 -12.96 -7.63 -16.14
C ARG A 72 -14.14 -7.25 -15.25
N GLU A 73 -14.02 -7.49 -13.94
CA GLU A 73 -15.06 -7.09 -12.96
C GLU A 73 -15.19 -5.57 -12.86
N ALA A 74 -14.08 -4.84 -12.96
CA ALA A 74 -14.07 -3.39 -12.94
C ALA A 74 -14.61 -2.77 -14.24
N ALA A 75 -14.47 -3.45 -15.38
CA ALA A 75 -14.75 -2.91 -16.71
C ALA A 75 -16.10 -2.16 -16.85
N PRO A 76 -17.23 -2.62 -16.29
CA PRO A 76 -18.51 -1.89 -16.34
C PRO A 76 -18.47 -0.52 -15.64
N TYR A 77 -17.59 -0.37 -14.64
CA TYR A 77 -17.49 0.81 -13.77
C TYR A 77 -16.37 1.78 -14.19
N MET A 78 -15.50 1.38 -15.11
CA MET A 78 -14.35 2.17 -15.57
C MET A 78 -14.73 3.37 -16.45
N LYS A 79 -15.97 3.44 -16.93
CA LYS A 79 -16.48 4.61 -17.66
C LYS A 79 -17.05 5.63 -16.68
N ARG A 80 -16.48 6.84 -16.67
CA ARG A 80 -17.05 7.97 -15.94
C ARG A 80 -18.46 8.26 -16.50
N PRO A 81 -19.54 8.19 -15.69
CA PRO A 81 -20.87 8.49 -16.18
C PRO A 81 -20.94 9.96 -16.66
N ARG A 82 -21.69 10.21 -17.74
CA ARG A 82 -21.91 11.57 -18.25
C ARG A 82 -22.65 12.39 -17.17
N GLY A 83 -21.98 13.41 -16.64
CA GLY A 83 -22.57 14.53 -15.91
C GLY A 83 -23.63 14.24 -14.84
N ARG A 84 -23.23 13.73 -13.67
CA ARG A 84 -23.76 14.13 -12.35
C ARG A 84 -22.79 13.66 -11.27
N ARG A 85 -22.53 14.47 -10.23
CA ARG A 85 -21.84 13.96 -9.03
C ARG A 85 -22.70 12.83 -8.44
N PRO A 86 -22.11 11.70 -8.01
CA PRO A 86 -22.86 10.67 -7.28
C PRO A 86 -23.62 11.30 -6.11
N HIS A 87 -24.88 10.91 -5.92
CA HIS A 87 -25.73 11.44 -4.84
C HIS A 87 -25.26 11.00 -3.45
N MET A 88 -24.43 9.95 -3.39
CA MET A 88 -23.82 9.43 -2.16
C MET A 88 -22.31 9.25 -2.37
N PRO A 89 -21.50 9.41 -1.31
CA PRO A 89 -20.07 9.09 -1.37
C PRO A 89 -19.87 7.63 -1.78
N ARG A 90 -18.96 7.37 -2.72
CA ARG A 90 -18.46 6.00 -2.94
C ARG A 90 -17.36 5.72 -1.91
N LEU A 91 -17.79 5.41 -0.68
CA LEU A 91 -16.92 4.86 0.35
C LEU A 91 -16.72 3.37 0.05
N TRP A 92 -15.48 2.96 -0.17
CA TRP A 92 -15.07 1.56 -0.35
C TRP A 92 -14.72 0.90 0.99
N THR A 93 -15.39 1.28 2.06
CA THR A 93 -15.27 0.64 3.37
C THR A 93 -16.66 0.22 3.79
N GLN A 94 -16.87 -1.06 4.06
CA GLN A 94 -18.07 -1.50 4.77
C GLN A 94 -17.93 -0.98 6.21
N VAL A 95 -19.00 -0.38 6.73
CA VAL A 95 -19.09 -0.11 8.17
C VAL A 95 -19.25 -1.47 8.83
N LEU A 96 -18.28 -1.85 9.65
CA LEU A 96 -18.35 -3.04 10.50
C LEU A 96 -19.43 -2.89 11.57
#